data_AF-K2JQM3-F1
#
_entry.id   AF-K2JQM3-F1
#
_cell.length_a   1.000
_cell.length_b   1.000
_cell.length_c   1.000
_cell.angle_alpha   90.00
_cell.angle_beta   90.00
_cell.angle_gamma   90.00
#
_symmetry.space_group_name_H-M   'P 1'
#
loop_
_entity.id
_entity.type
_entity.pdbx_description
1 polymer ?
#
loop_
_entity_poly.entity_id
_entity_poly.type
_entity_poly.pdbx_seq_one_letter_code
_entity_poly.pdbx_strand_id
1 'polypeptide(L)'
;MAHPRKRPSLAVLLYTGVIVTLGGYFTFASVQGEYGLFRRLQIEAELSSLQTVSGQLDEELAVMRNKTMRLSDSYLDLDLLDEQARDILGYLRSDEIVIR
;
A
#
# COMPACT_ATOMS: atom_id res chain seq x y z
N MET A 1 -65.89 32.76 -8.74
CA MET A 1 -65.35 32.73 -7.37
C MET A 1 -63.82 32.70 -7.47
N ALA A 2 -63.13 33.81 -7.17
CA ALA A 2 -61.66 33.85 -7.24
C ALA A 2 -61.08 33.32 -5.93
N HIS A 3 -60.28 32.24 -5.98
CA HIS A 3 -59.57 31.74 -4.81
C HIS A 3 -58.45 32.72 -4.41
N PRO A 4 -58.44 33.26 -3.18
CA PRO A 4 -57.34 34.09 -2.73
C PRO A 4 -56.09 33.22 -2.59
N ARG A 5 -55.10 33.42 -3.46
CA ARG A 5 -53.77 32.81 -3.32
C ARG A 5 -53.16 33.28 -2.02
N LYS A 6 -53.09 32.41 -1.01
CA LYS A 6 -52.27 32.63 0.19
C LYS A 6 -50.82 32.75 -0.27
N ARG A 7 -50.32 33.99 -0.33
CA ARG A 7 -48.90 34.24 -0.55
C ARG A 7 -48.14 33.61 0.61
N PRO A 8 -47.09 32.82 0.37
CA PRO A 8 -46.31 32.25 1.45
C PRO A 8 -45.82 33.39 2.35
N SER A 9 -45.90 33.20 3.67
CA SER A 9 -45.41 34.21 4.61
C SER A 9 -43.91 34.39 4.39
N LEU A 10 -43.43 35.63 4.48
CA LEU A 10 -42.01 35.96 4.34
C LEU A 10 -41.12 35.08 5.23
N ALA A 11 -41.61 34.77 6.45
CA ALA A 11 -40.96 33.88 7.39
C ALA A 11 -40.75 32.46 6.84
N VAL A 12 -41.72 31.87 6.15
CA VAL A 12 -41.60 30.53 5.54
C VAL A 12 -40.58 30.55 4.41
N LEU A 13 -40.55 31.61 3.59
CA LEU A 13 -39.56 31.74 2.52
C LEU A 13 -38.14 31.89 3.07
N LEU A 14 -37.94 32.73 4.09
CA LEU A 14 -36.65 32.92 4.74
C LEU A 14 -36.17 31.62 5.41
N TYR A 15 -37.05 30.97 6.17
CA TYR A 15 -36.74 29.70 6.82
C TYR A 15 -36.33 28.62 5.81
N THR A 16 -37.12 28.47 4.74
CA THR A 16 -36.81 27.51 3.67
C THR A 16 -35.50 27.86 2.98
N GLY A 17 -35.26 29.13 2.67
CA GLY A 17 -34.02 29.60 2.05
C GLY A 17 -32.79 29.31 2.89
N VAL A 18 -32.86 29.52 4.21
CA VAL A 18 -31.77 29.21 5.15
C VAL A 18 -31.49 27.71 5.17
N ILE A 19 -32.52 26.87 5.28
CA ILE A 19 -32.35 25.41 5.29
C ILE A 19 -31.74 24.92 3.99
N VAL A 20 -32.23 25.37 2.84
CA VAL A 20 -31.70 24.97 1.54
C VAL A 20 -30.24 25.41 1.38
N THR A 21 -29.91 26.62 1.82
CA THR A 21 -28.54 27.14 1.76
C THR A 21 -27.60 26.32 2.67
N LEU A 22 -28.01 26.03 3.90
CA LEU A 22 -27.23 25.21 4.83
C LEU A 22 -27.06 23.78 4.30
N GLY A 23 -28.13 23.15 3.83
CA GLY A 23 -28.09 21.82 3.24
C GLY A 23 -27.16 21.77 2.01
N GLY A 24 -27.23 22.77 1.14
CA GLY A 24 -26.33 22.93 -0.01
C GLY A 24 -24.87 23.09 0.43
N TYR A 25 -24.59 23.94 1.40
CA TYR A 25 -23.25 24.13 1.96
C TYR A 25 -22.68 22.83 2.55
N PHE A 26 -23.45 22.11 3.36
CA PHE A 26 -23.00 20.85 3.95
C PHE A 26 -22.80 19.76 2.90
N THR A 27 -23.66 19.68 1.88
CA THR A 27 -23.48 18.75 0.76
C THR A 27 -22.19 19.05 0.01
N PHE A 28 -21.93 20.32 -0.29
CA PHE A 28 -20.71 20.76 -0.95
C PHE A 28 -19.46 20.49 -0.10
N ALA A 29 -19.50 20.84 1.19
CA ALA A 29 -18.41 20.62 2.14
C ALA A 29 -18.14 19.13 2.39
N SER A 30 -19.15 18.28 2.33
CA SER A 30 -18.98 16.82 2.47
C SER A 30 -18.29 16.19 1.24
N VAL A 31 -18.44 16.81 0.08
CA VAL A 31 -17.81 16.35 -1.16
C VAL A 31 -16.39 16.91 -1.28
N GLN A 32 -16.21 18.23 -1.16
CA GLN A 32 -14.94 18.93 -1.42
C GLN A 32 -14.15 19.32 -0.17
N GLY A 33 -14.71 19.14 1.02
CA GLY A 33 -14.02 19.50 2.26
C GLY A 33 -12.80 18.62 2.52
N GLU A 34 -11.94 19.10 3.41
CA GLU A 34 -10.72 18.41 3.84
C GLU A 34 -10.99 17.00 4.41
N TYR A 35 -12.16 16.81 5.01
CA TYR A 35 -12.65 15.52 5.53
C TYR A 35 -13.72 14.87 4.64
N GLY A 36 -13.83 15.33 3.39
CA GLY A 36 -14.84 14.88 2.44
C GLY A 36 -14.60 13.48 1.89
N LEU A 37 -15.57 12.97 1.14
CA LEU A 37 -15.54 11.63 0.56
C LEU A 37 -14.33 11.42 -0.37
N PHE A 38 -13.97 12.43 -1.16
CA PHE A 38 -12.83 12.34 -2.08
C PHE A 38 -11.50 12.14 -1.34
N ARG A 39 -11.31 12.80 -0.19
CA ARG A 39 -10.09 12.63 0.60
C ARG A 39 -9.96 11.20 1.12
N ARG A 40 -11.06 10.59 1.57
CA ARG A 40 -11.07 9.17 1.99
C ARG A 40 -10.68 8.24 0.85
N LEU A 41 -11.25 8.44 -0.35
CA LEU A 41 -10.91 7.63 -1.52
C LEU A 41 -9.43 7.76 -1.90
N GLN A 42 -8.87 8.97 -1.81
CA GLN A 42 -7.44 9.20 -2.07
C GLN A 42 -6.56 8.45 -1.06
N ILE A 43 -6.87 8.57 0.23
CA ILE A 43 -6.11 7.90 1.29
C ILE A 43 -6.18 6.38 1.12
N GLU A 44 -7.35 5.83 0.80
CA GLU A 44 -7.51 4.39 0.58
C GLU A 44 -6.68 3.89 -0.61
N ALA A 45 -6.65 4.66 -1.71
CA ALA A 45 -5.83 4.34 -2.88
C ALA A 45 -4.33 4.40 -2.56
N GLU A 46 -3.89 5.40 -1.79
CA GLU A 46 -2.51 5.52 -1.33
C GLU A 46 -2.14 4.40 -0.36
N LEU A 47 -3.03 4.02 0.55
CA LEU A 47 -2.82 2.91 1.47
C LEU A 47 -2.67 1.59 0.72
N SER A 48 -3.52 1.35 -0.28
CA SER A 48 -3.44 0.15 -1.13
C SER A 48 -2.10 0.08 -1.90
N SER A 49 -1.61 1.20 -2.42
CA SER A 49 -0.32 1.23 -3.12
C SER A 49 0.85 0.99 -2.16
N LEU A 50 0.84 1.62 -0.98
CA LEU A 50 1.86 1.44 0.05
C LEU A 50 1.89 -0.01 0.56
N GLN A 51 0.73 -0.65 0.76
CA GLN A 51 0.66 -2.07 1.15
C GLN A 51 1.30 -2.98 0.11
N THR A 52 1.08 -2.71 -1.17
CA THR A 52 1.69 -3.47 -2.26
C THR A 52 3.21 -3.37 -2.22
N VAL A 53 3.74 -2.14 -2.07
CA VAL A 53 5.18 -1.89 -1.98
C VAL A 53 5.78 -2.55 -0.73
N SER A 54 5.10 -2.44 0.43
CA SER A 54 5.54 -3.08 1.67
C SER A 54 5.66 -4.60 1.50
N GLY A 55 4.67 -5.24 0.88
CA GLY A 55 4.70 -6.68 0.65
C GLY A 55 5.85 -7.13 -0.24
N GLN A 56 6.14 -6.37 -1.31
CA GLN A 56 7.30 -6.63 -2.17
C GLN A 56 8.61 -6.51 -1.40
N LEU A 57 8.75 -5.45 -0.59
CA LEU A 57 9.96 -5.20 0.18
C LEU A 57 10.18 -6.26 1.27
N ASP A 58 9.11 -6.75 1.89
CA ASP A 58 9.17 -7.85 2.86
C ASP A 58 9.63 -9.16 2.21
N GLU A 59 9.18 -9.45 0.98
CA GLU A 59 9.63 -10.61 0.21
C GLU A 59 11.13 -10.50 -0.13
N GLU A 60 11.57 -9.34 -0.60
CA GLU A 60 12.99 -9.07 -0.88
C GLU A 60 13.84 -9.21 0.40
N LEU A 61 13.37 -8.66 1.52
CA LEU A 61 14.03 -8.79 2.82
C LEU A 61 14.14 -10.25 3.25
N ALA A 62 13.10 -11.06 3.05
CA ALA A 62 13.12 -12.48 3.38
C ALA A 62 14.18 -13.23 2.56
N VAL A 63 14.26 -12.96 1.26
CA VAL A 63 15.28 -13.54 0.37
C VAL A 63 16.68 -13.13 0.81
N MET A 64 16.91 -11.84 1.05
CA MET A 64 18.23 -11.35 1.46
C MET A 64 18.63 -11.89 2.82
N ARG A 65 17.72 -11.91 3.80
CA ARG A 65 17.96 -12.52 5.12
C ARG A 65 18.32 -13.99 5.00
N ASN A 66 17.64 -14.75 4.14
CA ASN A 66 17.97 -16.16 3.92
C ASN A 66 19.38 -16.32 3.33
N LYS A 67 19.73 -15.53 2.30
CA LYS A 67 21.09 -15.53 1.72
C LYS A 67 22.15 -15.20 2.77
N THR A 68 21.94 -14.14 3.54
CA THR A 68 22.87 -13.75 4.61
C THR A 68 22.99 -14.82 5.68
N MET A 69 21.88 -15.45 6.07
CA MET A 69 21.87 -16.54 7.04
C MET A 69 22.66 -17.76 6.52
N ARG A 70 22.48 -18.13 5.25
CA ARG A 70 23.22 -19.24 4.64
C ARG A 70 24.71 -18.97 4.44
N LEU A 71 25.09 -17.70 4.33
CA LEU A 71 26.49 -17.27 4.27
C LEU A 71 27.09 -17.02 5.66
N SER A 72 26.31 -17.19 6.74
CA SER A 72 26.84 -17.03 8.10
C SER A 72 27.68 -18.24 8.50
N ASP A 73 28.71 -18.01 9.30
CA ASP A 73 29.68 -19.02 9.75
C ASP A 73 29.03 -20.27 10.40
N SER A 74 27.88 -20.10 11.04
CA SER A 74 27.14 -21.21 11.65
C SER A 74 26.41 -22.13 10.66
N TYR A 75 26.20 -21.66 9.42
CA TYR A 75 25.49 -22.40 8.36
C TYR A 75 26.34 -22.62 7.10
N LEU A 76 27.47 -21.91 6.99
CA LEU A 76 28.36 -21.94 5.85
C LEU A 76 29.45 -23.00 6.08
N ASP A 77 29.30 -24.14 5.42
CA ASP A 77 30.32 -25.18 5.43
C ASP A 77 31.46 -24.81 4.45
N LEU A 78 32.60 -24.44 5.02
CA LEU A 78 33.78 -24.01 4.27
C LEU A 78 34.40 -25.16 3.46
N ASP A 79 34.26 -26.41 3.89
CA ASP A 79 34.80 -27.56 3.16
C ASP A 79 34.00 -27.80 1.88
N LEU A 80 32.66 -27.70 1.95
CA LEU A 80 31.79 -27.75 0.78
C LEU A 80 32.01 -26.57 -0.18
N LEU A 81 32.33 -25.39 0.35
CA LEU A 81 32.71 -24.24 -0.48
C LEU A 81 34.06 -24.46 -1.18
N ASP A 82 35.04 -25.05 -0.52
CA ASP A 82 36.35 -25.34 -1.13
C ASP A 82 36.22 -26.42 -2.22
N GLU A 83 35.43 -27.48 -1.99
CA GLU A 83 35.11 -28.47 -3.02
C GLU A 83 34.42 -27.83 -4.24
N GLN A 84 33.40 -26.99 -3.99
CA GLN A 84 32.67 -26.32 -5.07
C GLN A 84 33.52 -25.26 -5.79
N ALA A 85 34.43 -24.59 -5.08
CA ALA A 85 35.41 -23.70 -5.67
C ALA A 85 36.43 -24.46 -6.53
N ARG A 86 36.90 -25.63 -6.10
CA ARG A 86 37.82 -26.48 -6.89
C ARG A 86 37.16 -27.05 -8.13
N ASP A 87 35.90 -27.47 -8.05
CA ASP A 87 35.10 -27.95 -9.18
C ASP A 87 34.86 -26.83 -10.21
N ILE A 88 34.44 -25.64 -9.76
CA ILE A 88 34.15 -24.50 -10.65
C ILE A 88 35.44 -23.86 -11.22
N LEU A 89 36.49 -23.70 -10.41
CA LEU A 89 37.75 -23.07 -10.83
C LEU A 89 38.70 -24.07 -11.53
N GLY A 90 38.31 -25.35 -11.64
CA GLY A 90 39.10 -26.36 -12.35
C GLY A 90 40.42 -26.72 -11.65
N TYR A 91 40.49 -26.58 -10.33
CA TYR A 91 41.65 -27.01 -9.53
C TYR A 91 41.65 -28.52 -9.22
N LEU A 92 40.86 -29.32 -9.95
CA LEU A 92 41.14 -30.74 -10.10
C LEU A 92 42.44 -30.88 -10.91
N ARG A 93 43.56 -31.00 -10.18
CA ARG A 93 44.70 -31.73 -10.71
C ARG A 93 44.17 -33.06 -11.23
N SER A 94 44.53 -33.39 -12.47
CA SER A 94 44.16 -34.59 -13.22
C SER A 94 44.56 -35.93 -12.55
N ASP A 95 44.86 -35.93 -11.26
CA ASP A 95 45.58 -36.94 -10.50
C ASP A 95 44.94 -37.25 -9.13
N GLU A 96 43.80 -36.64 -8.77
CA GLU A 96 42.99 -37.07 -7.61
C GLU A 96 41.84 -38.01 -8.01
N ILE A 97 41.89 -39.24 -7.49
CA ILE A 97 40.90 -40.30 -7.70
C ILE A 97 39.90 -40.29 -6.53
N VAL A 98 38.63 -39.98 -6.81
CA VAL A 98 37.53 -40.18 -5.85
C VAL A 98 37.21 -41.68 -5.79
N ILE A 99 37.46 -42.30 -4.64
CA ILE A 99 37.03 -43.68 -4.36
C ILE A 99 35.55 -43.64 -3.97
N ARG A 100 34.74 -44.36 -4.74
CA ARG A 100 33.29 -44.54 -4.58
C ARG A 100 32.93 -45.42 -3.39
#